data_AF-A0A6J4H1K6-F1
#
_entry.id   AF-A0A6J4H1K6-F1
#
_cell.length_a   1.000
_cell.length_b   1.000
_cell.length_c   1.000
_cell.angle_alpha   90.00
_cell.angle_beta   90.00
_cell.angle_gamma   90.00
#
_symmetry.space_group_name_H-M   'P 1'
#
loop_
_entity.id
_entity.type
_entity.pdbx_description
1 polymer ?
#
loop_
_entity_poly.entity_id
_entity_poly.type
_entity_poly.pdbx_seq_one_letter_code
_entity_poly.pdbx_strand_id
1 'polypeptide(L)'
;MHQREADINLIKRILIDKDKKGVYENAFHFIHVYSRDEEILLLLCQIFESDWHESHEDMARAFQGASNPVTAETLFRVALTEFEYSWNDNYPLQRKCTWALADTGTEEAKNFLKQIKQKANEEVAEFADKRLRNWDSEWRRKGQILNCYEMHSFFIPLEKYSESLKTSSTEAQKIIGNLFNKRSLEYGDYLPRELVEVIREYVLLYQVHKNEVAEQSLKDQKFTVPDDSSLTISPIKLSFLSMMNSCNWLREENQERLFAIWIRKEAFAEILNDAVLISENESQEEIESKKVTIQWLPDNDFLGTKLEREVIQLDLNDEAFEKLVNEKIEGISDITDFVIEQRNHIDNGEFDRLFIPKEGIIQI
;
A
#
# COMPACT_ATOMS: atom_id res chain seq x y z
N MET A 1 21.51 7.37 -1.06
CA MET A 1 22.55 6.41 -0.59
C MET A 1 23.23 6.87 0.71
N HIS A 2 23.68 8.12 0.82
CA HIS A 2 24.37 8.61 2.03
C HIS A 2 23.55 8.60 3.34
N GLN A 3 22.24 8.91 3.28
CA GLN A 3 21.39 8.93 4.48
C GLN A 3 21.19 7.53 5.07
N ARG A 4 20.81 6.55 4.24
CA ARG A 4 20.64 5.14 4.64
C ARG A 4 21.87 4.59 5.35
N GLU A 5 23.06 4.82 4.79
CA GLU A 5 24.32 4.34 5.37
C GLU A 5 24.65 5.04 6.69
N ALA A 6 24.37 6.34 6.81
CA ALA A 6 24.51 7.07 8.06
C ALA A 6 23.57 6.51 9.15
N ASP A 7 22.32 6.21 8.79
CA ASP A 7 21.32 5.67 9.72
C ASP A 7 21.66 4.24 10.16
N ILE A 8 22.14 3.38 9.26
CA ILE A 8 22.67 2.05 9.62
C ILE A 8 23.80 2.18 10.64
N ASN A 9 24.73 3.12 10.44
CA ASN A 9 25.84 3.34 11.36
C ASN A 9 25.37 3.87 12.72
N LEU A 10 24.31 4.67 12.77
CA LEU A 10 23.71 5.13 14.01
C LEU A 10 23.00 3.99 14.76
N ILE A 11 22.20 3.17 14.07
CA ILE A 11 21.52 2.01 14.67
C ILE A 11 22.55 1.04 15.26
N LYS A 12 23.65 0.77 14.54
CA LYS A 12 24.75 -0.08 15.03
C LYS A 12 25.39 0.49 16.30
N ARG A 13 25.59 1.82 16.39
CA ARG A 13 26.11 2.45 17.61
C ARG A 13 25.14 2.32 18.77
N ILE A 14 23.85 2.59 18.56
CA ILE A 14 22.80 2.42 19.59
C ILE A 14 22.84 1.00 20.17
N LEU A 15 22.98 -0.01 19.30
CA LEU A 15 23.05 -1.41 19.70
C LEU A 15 24.33 -1.75 20.48
N ILE A 16 25.50 -1.27 20.02
CA ILE A 16 26.80 -1.53 20.67
C ILE A 16 26.89 -0.84 22.03
N ASP A 17 26.51 0.43 22.09
CA ASP A 17 26.63 1.28 23.27
C ASP A 17 25.47 1.05 24.27
N LYS A 18 24.46 0.27 23.89
CA LYS A 18 23.21 0.06 24.63
C LYS A 18 22.55 1.39 25.01
N ASP A 19 22.50 2.30 24.04
CA ASP A 19 22.01 3.66 24.22
C ASP A 19 20.47 3.70 24.31
N LYS A 20 19.96 3.57 25.55
CA LYS A 20 18.53 3.68 25.87
C LYS A 20 17.87 4.92 25.27
N LYS A 21 18.55 6.07 25.34
CA LYS A 21 18.01 7.34 24.88
C LYS A 21 17.94 7.37 23.35
N GLY A 22 18.99 6.88 22.70
CA GLY A 22 19.04 6.71 21.25
C GLY A 22 17.90 5.83 20.72
N VAL A 23 17.54 4.74 21.41
CA VAL A 23 16.37 3.92 21.04
C VAL A 23 15.08 4.74 21.12
N TYR A 24 14.84 5.41 22.25
CA TYR A 24 13.63 6.21 22.46
C TYR A 24 13.46 7.31 21.41
N GLU A 25 14.56 8.00 21.06
CA GLU A 25 14.51 9.12 20.11
C GLU A 25 14.37 8.68 18.66
N ASN A 26 14.87 7.49 18.29
CA ASN A 26 15.06 7.16 16.87
C ASN A 26 14.36 5.88 16.40
N ALA A 27 14.18 4.86 17.23
CA ALA A 27 13.77 3.53 16.76
C ALA A 27 12.39 3.53 16.10
N PHE A 28 11.42 4.25 16.67
CA PHE A 28 10.07 4.38 16.08
C PHE A 28 10.14 5.00 14.67
N HIS A 29 10.91 6.09 14.53
CA HIS A 29 11.07 6.78 13.26
C HIS A 29 11.78 5.90 12.22
N PHE A 30 12.88 5.24 12.61
CA PHE A 30 13.60 4.35 11.70
C PHE A 30 12.75 3.19 11.21
N ILE A 31 11.96 2.54 12.07
CA ILE A 31 11.06 1.46 11.64
C ILE A 31 10.02 1.99 10.63
N HIS A 32 9.52 3.21 10.83
CA HIS A 32 8.54 3.80 9.91
C HIS A 32 9.15 4.14 8.54
N VAL A 33 10.29 4.86 8.54
CA VAL A 33 11.00 5.28 7.33
C VAL A 33 11.52 4.08 6.54
N TYR A 34 12.06 3.09 7.24
CA TYR A 34 12.70 1.91 6.65
C TYR A 34 11.81 0.67 6.73
N SER A 35 10.48 0.84 6.67
CA SER A 35 9.48 -0.22 6.79
C SER A 35 9.61 -1.36 5.74
N ARG A 36 10.31 -1.12 4.63
CA ARG A 36 10.61 -2.11 3.59
C ARG A 36 12.06 -2.59 3.58
N ASP A 37 12.94 -1.96 4.35
CA ASP A 37 14.36 -2.28 4.37
C ASP A 37 14.66 -3.40 5.37
N GLU A 38 14.66 -4.64 4.87
CA GLU A 38 14.84 -5.82 5.72
C GLU A 38 16.16 -5.80 6.50
N GLU A 39 17.24 -5.21 5.96
CA GLU A 39 18.53 -5.10 6.66
C GLU A 39 18.41 -4.20 7.90
N ILE A 40 17.83 -3.02 7.73
CA ILE A 40 17.62 -2.08 8.84
C ILE A 40 16.63 -2.64 9.86
N LEU A 41 15.53 -3.25 9.40
CA LEU A 41 14.54 -3.86 10.28
C LEU A 41 15.12 -5.01 11.11
N LEU A 42 16.02 -5.81 10.55
CA LEU A 42 16.71 -6.87 11.30
C LEU A 42 17.64 -6.30 12.39
N LEU A 43 18.31 -5.18 12.15
CA LEU A 43 19.09 -4.50 13.20
C LEU A 43 18.17 -3.96 14.31
N LEU A 44 17.04 -3.38 13.95
CA LEU A 44 16.04 -2.88 14.90
C LEU A 44 15.36 -4.02 15.67
N CYS A 45 15.21 -5.20 15.07
CA CYS A 45 14.75 -6.41 15.77
C CYS A 45 15.72 -6.84 16.89
N GLN A 46 17.03 -6.73 16.68
CA GLN A 46 18.01 -7.04 17.73
C GLN A 46 17.91 -6.08 18.92
N ILE A 47 17.66 -4.80 18.65
CA ILE A 47 17.34 -3.81 19.69
C ILE A 47 16.07 -4.26 20.40
N PHE A 48 14.98 -4.50 19.65
CA PHE A 48 13.67 -4.84 20.20
C PHE A 48 13.65 -6.07 21.12
N GLU A 49 14.49 -7.08 20.87
CA GLU A 49 14.59 -8.26 21.74
C GLU A 49 15.37 -8.02 23.03
N SER A 50 16.09 -6.91 23.10
CA SER A 50 16.98 -6.64 24.22
C SER A 50 16.24 -6.16 25.47
N ASP A 51 16.77 -6.50 26.64
CA ASP A 51 16.24 -6.12 27.96
C ASP A 51 16.81 -4.80 28.51
N TRP A 52 17.77 -4.19 27.80
CA TRP A 52 18.47 -3.00 28.28
C TRP A 52 17.75 -1.69 27.93
N HIS A 53 16.52 -1.69 27.43
CA HIS A 53 15.71 -0.48 27.18
C HIS A 53 14.23 -0.70 27.51
N GLU A 54 13.40 0.35 27.38
CA GLU A 54 11.97 0.32 27.73
C GLU A 54 11.04 0.70 26.56
N SER A 55 11.59 0.94 25.36
CA SER A 55 10.85 1.39 24.17
C SER A 55 10.10 0.29 23.41
N HIS A 56 9.97 -0.92 23.96
CA HIS A 56 9.38 -2.07 23.28
C HIS A 56 7.97 -1.79 22.78
N GLU A 57 7.15 -1.12 23.59
CA GLU A 57 5.78 -0.80 23.23
C GLU A 57 5.67 0.16 22.02
N ASP A 58 6.61 1.08 21.87
CA ASP A 58 6.65 2.00 20.73
C ASP A 58 7.20 1.30 19.49
N MET A 59 8.24 0.48 19.67
CA MET A 59 8.80 -0.34 18.59
C MET A 59 7.77 -1.34 18.04
N ALA A 60 7.02 -2.04 18.90
CA ALA A 60 5.96 -2.95 18.49
C ALA A 60 4.86 -2.23 17.68
N ARG A 61 4.51 -0.99 18.07
CA ARG A 61 3.57 -0.15 17.30
C ARG A 61 4.16 0.24 15.95
N ALA A 62 5.44 0.58 15.89
CA ALA A 62 6.09 0.93 14.63
C ALA A 62 6.18 -0.30 13.70
N PHE A 63 6.52 -1.48 14.22
CA PHE A 63 6.55 -2.73 13.45
C PHE A 63 5.17 -3.14 12.96
N GLN A 64 4.11 -2.91 13.74
CA GLN A 64 2.73 -3.05 13.25
C GLN A 64 2.48 -2.15 12.05
N GLY A 65 2.93 -0.89 12.08
CA GLY A 65 2.79 0.02 10.95
C GLY A 65 3.61 -0.40 9.72
N ALA A 66 4.78 -1.01 9.93
CA ALA A 66 5.62 -1.54 8.86
C ALA A 66 5.02 -2.80 8.21
N SER A 67 4.34 -3.66 9.00
CA SER A 67 3.76 -4.93 8.54
C SER A 67 4.72 -5.81 7.73
N ASN A 68 6.02 -5.72 8.02
CA ASN A 68 7.05 -6.40 7.24
C ASN A 68 7.26 -7.83 7.77
N PRO A 69 7.15 -8.86 6.92
CA PRO A 69 7.33 -10.26 7.31
C PRO A 69 8.63 -10.57 8.04
N VAL A 70 9.73 -9.84 7.75
CA VAL A 70 11.03 -10.07 8.38
C VAL A 70 10.99 -9.89 9.90
N THR A 71 10.01 -9.14 10.41
CA THR A 71 9.86 -8.82 11.85
C THR A 71 9.01 -9.85 12.61
N ALA A 72 8.33 -10.76 11.91
CA ALA A 72 7.31 -11.64 12.48
C ALA A 72 7.89 -12.57 13.56
N GLU A 73 9.05 -13.18 13.32
CA GLU A 73 9.66 -14.09 14.29
C GLU A 73 10.07 -13.36 15.57
N THR A 74 10.65 -12.17 15.44
CA THR A 74 11.03 -11.29 16.55
C THR A 74 9.82 -10.87 17.37
N LEU A 75 8.73 -10.45 16.71
CA LEU A 75 7.46 -10.11 17.35
C LEU A 75 6.87 -11.31 18.11
N PHE A 76 6.98 -12.52 17.55
CA PHE A 76 6.57 -13.74 18.22
C PHE A 76 7.40 -14.03 19.47
N ARG A 77 8.73 -13.91 19.40
CA ARG A 77 9.62 -14.10 20.56
C ARG A 77 9.33 -13.08 21.66
N VAL A 78 9.21 -11.80 21.31
CA VAL A 78 8.89 -10.72 22.27
C VAL A 78 7.49 -10.88 22.87
N ALA A 79 6.50 -11.36 22.11
CA ALA A 79 5.16 -11.65 22.65
C ALA A 79 5.15 -12.72 23.75
N LEU A 80 6.17 -13.58 23.81
CA LEU A 80 6.34 -14.62 24.81
C LEU A 80 7.40 -14.28 25.87
N THR A 81 8.00 -13.10 25.79
CA THR A 81 9.04 -12.65 26.72
C THR A 81 8.42 -11.77 27.82
N GLU A 82 8.88 -11.95 29.04
CA GLU A 82 8.55 -11.09 30.17
C GLU A 82 9.71 -10.13 30.43
N PHE A 83 9.49 -8.85 30.14
CA PHE A 83 10.40 -7.77 30.50
C PHE A 83 9.99 -7.17 31.85
N GLU A 84 10.98 -6.85 32.69
CA GLU A 84 10.75 -6.21 33.98
C GLU A 84 10.45 -4.71 33.82
N TYR A 85 9.17 -4.36 33.62
CA TYR A 85 8.71 -2.97 33.67
C TYR A 85 8.05 -2.64 35.00
N SER A 86 8.23 -1.39 35.46
CA SER A 86 7.50 -0.87 36.62
C SER A 86 6.00 -0.64 36.38
N TRP A 87 5.54 -0.77 35.13
CA TRP A 87 4.14 -0.64 34.71
C TRP A 87 3.82 -1.72 33.66
N ASN A 88 3.28 -2.87 34.08
CA ASN A 88 2.87 -3.93 33.14
C ASN A 88 1.46 -4.45 33.46
N ASP A 89 0.52 -3.52 33.64
CA ASP A 89 -0.88 -3.89 33.86
C ASP A 89 -1.52 -4.27 32.51
N ASN A 90 -1.97 -5.52 32.38
CA ASN A 90 -2.70 -6.08 31.23
C ASN A 90 -1.89 -6.29 29.92
N TYR A 91 -0.60 -6.59 30.02
CA TYR A 91 0.25 -7.03 28.89
C TYR A 91 0.15 -6.19 27.60
N PRO A 92 0.30 -4.85 27.66
CA PRO A 92 0.12 -3.97 26.51
C PRO A 92 1.12 -4.25 25.37
N LEU A 93 2.37 -4.60 25.70
CA LEU A 93 3.39 -5.01 24.73
C LEU A 93 2.98 -6.27 23.97
N GLN A 94 2.61 -7.33 24.68
CA GLN A 94 2.24 -8.61 24.07
C GLN A 94 0.98 -8.43 23.22
N ARG A 95 0.00 -7.64 23.68
CA ARG A 95 -1.15 -7.24 22.87
C ARG A 95 -0.73 -6.57 21.56
N LYS A 96 0.18 -5.60 21.60
CA LYS A 96 0.70 -4.93 20.39
C LYS A 96 1.42 -5.92 19.46
N CYS A 97 2.20 -6.86 20.00
CA CYS A 97 2.85 -7.89 19.21
C CYS A 97 1.84 -8.80 18.50
N THR A 98 0.74 -9.20 19.15
CA THR A 98 -0.32 -9.99 18.49
C THR A 98 -1.01 -9.21 17.37
N TRP A 99 -1.19 -7.89 17.52
CA TRP A 99 -1.69 -7.03 16.45
C TRP A 99 -0.69 -6.93 15.29
N ALA A 100 0.58 -6.66 15.58
CA ALA A 100 1.64 -6.57 14.57
C ALA A 100 1.77 -7.87 13.75
N LEU A 101 1.72 -9.04 14.40
CA LEU A 101 1.68 -10.35 13.73
C LEU A 101 0.43 -10.50 12.85
N ALA A 102 -0.73 -10.05 13.32
CA ALA A 102 -1.96 -10.14 12.53
C ALA A 102 -1.91 -9.25 11.28
N ASP A 103 -1.37 -8.05 11.42
CA ASP A 103 -1.26 -7.04 10.36
C ASP A 103 -0.10 -7.36 9.40
N THR A 104 0.90 -8.15 9.82
CA THR A 104 1.89 -8.73 8.89
C THR A 104 1.23 -9.58 7.80
N GLY A 105 0.14 -10.28 8.13
CA GLY A 105 -0.74 -10.89 7.14
C GLY A 105 -0.25 -12.17 6.45
N THR A 106 0.91 -12.69 6.81
CA THR A 106 1.47 -13.94 6.24
C THR A 106 0.93 -15.19 6.96
N GLU A 107 0.95 -16.33 6.28
CA GLU A 107 0.59 -17.62 6.91
C GLU A 107 1.55 -18.01 8.04
N GLU A 108 2.82 -17.60 7.94
CA GLU A 108 3.79 -17.76 9.02
C GLU A 108 3.39 -16.96 10.27
N ALA A 109 3.05 -15.67 10.12
CA ALA A 109 2.59 -14.84 11.23
C ALA A 109 1.27 -15.38 11.83
N LYS A 110 0.37 -15.90 11.00
CA LYS A 110 -0.83 -16.62 11.44
C LYS A 110 -0.49 -17.85 12.27
N ASN A 111 0.55 -18.60 11.91
CA ASN A 111 1.03 -19.74 12.68
C ASN A 111 1.65 -19.31 14.02
N PHE A 112 2.39 -18.20 14.07
CA PHE A 112 2.88 -17.65 15.33
C PHE A 112 1.74 -17.25 16.28
N LEU A 113 0.67 -16.64 15.79
CA LEU A 113 -0.53 -16.37 16.61
C LEU A 113 -1.14 -17.66 17.19
N LYS A 114 -1.22 -18.74 16.40
CA LYS A 114 -1.68 -20.06 16.90
C LYS A 114 -0.78 -20.58 18.02
N GLN A 115 0.54 -20.38 17.90
CA GLN A 115 1.49 -20.78 18.93
C GLN A 115 1.38 -19.92 20.20
N ILE A 116 1.21 -18.60 20.08
CA ILE A 116 0.99 -17.70 21.22
C ILE A 116 -0.26 -18.12 21.99
N LYS A 117 -1.37 -18.38 21.28
CA LYS A 117 -2.61 -18.89 21.89
C LYS A 117 -2.41 -20.17 22.72
N GLN A 118 -1.44 -21.01 22.36
CA GLN A 118 -1.16 -22.27 23.07
C GLN A 118 -0.14 -22.13 24.21
N LYS A 119 0.85 -21.24 24.06
CA LYS A 119 2.03 -21.17 24.93
C LYS A 119 1.97 -20.05 25.97
N ALA A 120 1.22 -18.98 25.69
CA ALA A 120 1.16 -17.80 26.56
C ALA A 120 0.17 -17.99 27.73
N ASN A 121 0.15 -17.03 28.65
CA ASN A 121 -0.87 -16.94 29.70
C ASN A 121 -2.27 -16.64 29.11
N GLU A 122 -3.30 -16.77 29.94
CA GLU A 122 -4.71 -16.65 29.51
C GLU A 122 -5.03 -15.31 28.82
N GLU A 123 -4.56 -14.19 29.36
CA GLU A 123 -4.83 -12.86 28.78
C GLU A 123 -4.17 -12.67 27.42
N VAL A 124 -2.89 -13.05 27.29
CA VAL A 124 -2.15 -12.94 26.03
C VAL A 124 -2.70 -13.92 24.98
N ALA A 125 -3.11 -15.12 25.40
CA ALA A 125 -3.75 -16.09 24.52
C ALA A 125 -5.09 -15.58 23.95
N GLU A 126 -5.87 -14.83 24.74
CA GLU A 126 -7.12 -14.20 24.28
C GLU A 126 -6.86 -13.15 23.18
N PHE A 127 -5.81 -12.34 23.30
CA PHE A 127 -5.43 -11.38 22.25
C PHE A 127 -5.13 -12.07 20.92
N ALA A 128 -4.36 -13.16 20.95
CA ALA A 128 -4.05 -13.95 19.76
C ALA A 128 -5.30 -14.63 19.17
N ASP A 129 -6.17 -15.20 20.01
CA ASP A 129 -7.43 -15.81 19.57
C ASP A 129 -8.35 -14.81 18.86
N LYS A 130 -8.47 -13.59 19.41
CA LYS A 130 -9.28 -12.54 18.80
C LYS A 130 -8.78 -12.17 17.40
N ARG A 131 -7.46 -12.15 17.17
CA ARG A 131 -6.87 -11.89 15.85
C ARG A 131 -7.10 -13.03 14.86
N LEU A 132 -7.02 -14.27 15.33
CA LEU A 132 -7.32 -15.44 14.49
C LEU A 132 -8.79 -15.48 14.04
N ARG A 133 -9.73 -15.14 14.94
CA ARG A 133 -11.17 -15.10 14.62
C ARG A 133 -11.55 -14.04 13.59
N ASN A 134 -10.82 -12.92 13.55
CA ASN A 134 -11.08 -11.81 12.63
C ASN A 134 -10.14 -11.79 11.42
N TRP A 135 -9.37 -12.86 11.19
CA TRP A 135 -8.31 -12.86 10.18
C TRP A 135 -8.81 -12.45 8.79
N ASP A 136 -9.89 -13.07 8.30
CA ASP A 136 -10.39 -12.82 6.95
C ASP A 136 -11.15 -11.49 6.84
N SER A 137 -11.80 -11.02 7.91
CA SER A 137 -12.51 -9.73 7.92
C SER A 137 -11.56 -8.53 8.04
N GLU A 138 -10.40 -8.71 8.68
CA GLU A 138 -9.33 -7.71 8.83
C GLU A 138 -8.35 -7.69 7.64
N TRP A 139 -8.66 -8.32 6.49
CA TRP A 139 -7.73 -8.45 5.35
C TRP A 139 -7.15 -7.12 4.84
N ARG A 140 -7.92 -6.01 4.95
CA ARG A 140 -7.53 -4.69 4.43
C ARG A 140 -6.34 -4.05 5.13
N ARG A 141 -6.01 -4.50 6.35
CA ARG A 141 -4.85 -4.01 7.12
C ARG A 141 -3.66 -4.96 7.10
N LYS A 142 -3.77 -6.04 6.33
CA LYS A 142 -2.77 -7.09 6.26
C LYS A 142 -1.72 -6.80 5.18
N GLY A 143 -0.48 -7.13 5.49
CA GLY A 143 0.67 -6.93 4.63
C GLY A 143 1.21 -5.51 4.69
N GLN A 144 2.31 -5.29 3.98
CA GLN A 144 2.87 -3.97 3.82
C GLN A 144 1.88 -3.08 3.08
N ILE A 145 1.85 -1.80 3.45
CA ILE A 145 1.04 -0.79 2.79
C ILE A 145 1.94 0.31 2.27
N LEU A 146 1.66 0.79 1.06
CA LEU A 146 2.23 2.05 0.60
C LEU A 146 1.41 3.17 1.23
N ASN A 147 2.01 3.92 2.17
CA ASN A 147 1.36 5.08 2.76
C ASN A 147 1.45 6.24 1.77
N CYS A 148 0.29 6.68 1.30
CA CYS A 148 0.21 7.45 0.06
C CYS A 148 -0.13 8.93 0.30
N TYR A 149 -0.74 9.27 1.44
CA TYR A 149 -1.07 10.66 1.75
C TYR A 149 -1.20 10.88 3.27
N GLU A 150 -0.39 11.75 3.87
CA GLU A 150 -0.35 11.95 5.33
C GLU A 150 -1.64 12.57 5.90
N MET A 151 -2.41 13.32 5.10
CA MET A 151 -3.64 13.98 5.56
C MET A 151 -4.91 13.11 5.43
N HIS A 152 -4.86 11.96 4.74
CA HIS A 152 -6.04 11.10 4.56
C HIS A 152 -5.66 9.62 4.60
N SER A 153 -6.50 8.78 5.21
CA SER A 153 -6.33 7.33 5.39
C SER A 153 -6.33 6.48 4.10
N PHE A 154 -5.74 6.97 3.00
CA PHE A 154 -5.57 6.25 1.74
C PHE A 154 -4.21 5.53 1.74
N PHE A 155 -4.26 4.24 1.49
CA PHE A 155 -3.10 3.38 1.43
C PHE A 155 -3.31 2.32 0.35
N ILE A 156 -2.21 1.83 -0.22
CA ILE A 156 -2.24 0.75 -1.19
C ILE A 156 -1.71 -0.51 -0.52
N PRO A 157 -2.54 -1.52 -0.22
CA PRO A 157 -2.05 -2.79 0.27
C PRO A 157 -1.14 -3.42 -0.79
N LEU A 158 -0.01 -3.96 -0.35
CA LEU A 158 0.98 -4.60 -1.20
C LEU A 158 0.97 -6.12 -0.96
N GLU A 159 1.30 -6.86 -2.00
CA GLU A 159 1.56 -8.30 -1.92
C GLU A 159 2.82 -8.65 -2.70
N LYS A 160 3.46 -9.76 -2.33
CA LYS A 160 4.57 -10.28 -3.15
C LYS A 160 4.02 -10.77 -4.49
N TYR A 161 4.76 -10.49 -5.56
CA TYR A 161 4.36 -10.92 -6.90
C TYR A 161 4.12 -12.45 -6.99
N SER A 162 4.95 -13.24 -6.33
CA SER A 162 4.83 -14.71 -6.27
C SER A 162 3.53 -15.20 -5.61
N GLU A 163 2.91 -14.40 -4.74
CA GLU A 163 1.63 -14.72 -4.11
C GLU A 163 0.45 -14.29 -4.99
N SER A 164 0.57 -13.16 -5.70
CA SER A 164 -0.49 -12.63 -6.58
C SER A 164 -0.90 -13.61 -7.68
N LEU A 165 0.07 -14.37 -8.23
CA LEU A 165 -0.19 -15.41 -9.24
C LEU A 165 -1.13 -16.51 -8.74
N LYS A 166 -1.14 -16.80 -7.43
CA LYS A 166 -1.96 -17.88 -6.86
C LYS A 166 -3.44 -17.50 -6.75
N THR A 167 -3.73 -16.21 -6.67
CA THR A 167 -5.08 -15.65 -6.46
C THR A 167 -5.64 -14.96 -7.70
N SER A 168 -4.88 -14.94 -8.80
CA SER A 168 -5.26 -14.25 -10.03
C SER A 168 -6.42 -14.96 -10.74
N SER A 169 -7.47 -14.21 -11.04
CA SER A 169 -8.59 -14.69 -11.87
C SER A 169 -8.10 -15.05 -13.28
N THR A 170 -8.50 -16.21 -13.79
CA THR A 170 -8.27 -16.63 -15.19
C THR A 170 -9.43 -16.25 -16.12
N GLU A 171 -10.49 -15.64 -15.58
CA GLU A 171 -11.60 -15.15 -16.40
C GLU A 171 -11.18 -13.93 -17.22
N ALA A 172 -11.50 -13.95 -18.52
CA ALA A 172 -10.98 -13.02 -19.51
C ALA A 172 -11.36 -11.55 -19.26
N GLN A 173 -12.60 -11.25 -18.87
CA GLN A 173 -13.08 -9.86 -18.81
C GLN A 173 -13.68 -9.50 -17.45
N LYS A 174 -12.84 -8.94 -16.58
CA LYS A 174 -13.24 -8.39 -15.28
C LYS A 174 -12.49 -7.10 -14.99
N ILE A 175 -13.16 -6.14 -14.36
CA ILE A 175 -12.51 -4.91 -13.91
C ILE A 175 -11.59 -5.29 -12.76
N ILE A 176 -10.27 -5.22 -12.99
CA ILE A 176 -9.25 -5.49 -11.98
C ILE A 176 -8.69 -4.16 -11.49
N GLY A 177 -8.65 -3.98 -10.18
CA GLY A 177 -8.02 -2.84 -9.55
C GLY A 177 -8.11 -2.92 -8.03
N ASN A 178 -7.80 -1.83 -7.34
CA ASN A 178 -7.94 -1.77 -5.89
C ASN A 178 -9.28 -1.12 -5.51
N LEU A 179 -10.08 -1.84 -4.70
CA LEU A 179 -11.30 -1.31 -4.07
C LEU A 179 -11.08 -1.16 -2.57
N PHE A 180 -11.11 0.08 -2.12
CA PHE A 180 -10.84 0.46 -0.73
C PHE A 180 -12.10 0.97 -0.03
N ASN A 181 -12.38 0.46 1.17
CA ASN A 181 -13.53 0.90 1.96
C ASN A 181 -13.05 1.72 3.16
N LYS A 182 -13.37 3.01 3.18
CA LYS A 182 -13.09 3.90 4.31
C LYS A 182 -14.32 4.01 5.18
N ARG A 183 -14.18 3.71 6.47
CA ARG A 183 -15.17 4.10 7.49
C ARG A 183 -14.87 5.53 7.89
N SER A 184 -15.81 6.44 7.68
CA SER A 184 -15.70 7.80 8.20
C SER A 184 -16.53 7.97 9.47
N LEU A 185 -15.85 8.42 10.52
CA LEU A 185 -16.38 9.13 11.67
C LEU A 185 -15.44 10.33 11.85
N GLU A 186 -15.77 11.48 11.26
CA GLU A 186 -15.01 12.71 11.54
C GLU A 186 -15.22 13.05 13.02
N TYR A 187 -14.24 12.73 13.86
CA TYR A 187 -14.26 13.03 15.28
C TYR A 187 -13.63 14.40 15.54
N GLY A 188 -14.43 15.32 16.07
CA GLY A 188 -14.04 16.07 17.26
C GLY A 188 -14.61 15.36 18.48
N ASP A 189 -13.86 15.30 19.58
CA ASP A 189 -13.96 14.42 20.77
C ASP A 189 -15.31 14.31 21.55
N TYR A 190 -16.47 14.64 20.99
CA TYR A 190 -17.75 14.67 21.72
C TYR A 190 -18.96 14.24 20.89
N LEU A 191 -19.01 13.00 20.39
CA LEU A 191 -20.25 12.49 19.78
C LEU A 191 -20.73 11.16 20.40
N PRO A 192 -22.04 11.02 20.72
CA PRO A 192 -22.62 9.80 21.28
C PRO A 192 -22.53 8.60 20.33
N ARG A 193 -22.62 7.39 20.91
CA ARG A 193 -22.51 6.06 20.28
C ARG A 193 -23.47 5.74 19.11
N GLU A 194 -24.29 6.69 18.68
CA GLU A 194 -25.31 6.51 17.63
C GLU A 194 -24.89 7.12 16.27
N LEU A 195 -23.60 7.42 16.08
CA LEU A 195 -23.08 7.80 14.77
C LEU A 195 -23.05 6.59 13.84
N VAL A 196 -23.84 6.66 12.77
CA VAL A 196 -23.79 5.72 11.64
C VAL A 196 -22.46 5.93 10.93
N GLU A 197 -21.55 4.96 11.01
CA GLU A 197 -20.35 4.92 10.18
C GLU A 197 -20.77 4.96 8.71
N VAL A 198 -20.39 6.01 7.99
CA VAL A 198 -20.56 6.02 6.52
C VAL A 198 -19.39 5.25 5.93
N ILE A 199 -19.68 4.07 5.41
CA ILE A 199 -18.72 3.29 4.61
C ILE A 199 -18.73 3.87 3.20
N ARG A 200 -17.57 4.35 2.74
CA ARG A 200 -17.37 4.79 1.35
C ARG A 200 -16.43 3.84 0.64
N GLU A 201 -16.77 3.47 -0.59
CA GLU A 201 -15.91 2.64 -1.44
C GLU A 201 -15.16 3.52 -2.46
N TYR A 202 -13.88 3.24 -2.66
CA TYR A 202 -12.98 3.99 -3.51
C TYR A 202 -12.28 3.06 -4.49
N VAL A 203 -12.17 3.49 -5.74
CA VAL A 203 -11.43 2.82 -6.80
C VAL A 203 -10.10 3.53 -6.99
N LEU A 204 -9.02 2.75 -7.08
CA LEU A 204 -7.68 3.25 -7.39
C LEU A 204 -7.43 3.26 -8.90
N LEU A 205 -7.02 4.40 -9.40
CA LEU A 205 -6.62 4.63 -10.78
C LEU A 205 -5.13 4.93 -10.85
N TYR A 206 -4.46 4.48 -11.90
CA TYR A 206 -3.07 4.81 -12.20
C TYR A 206 -3.00 5.67 -13.45
N GLN A 207 -2.16 6.70 -13.40
CA GLN A 207 -1.86 7.56 -14.53
C GLN A 207 -0.39 8.03 -14.47
N VAL A 208 0.25 8.10 -15.63
CA VAL A 208 1.63 8.62 -15.76
C VAL A 208 1.64 10.10 -16.12
N HIS A 209 2.62 10.81 -15.57
CA HIS A 209 2.76 12.25 -15.74
C HIS A 209 4.22 12.64 -15.98
N LYS A 210 4.39 13.82 -16.59
CA LYS A 210 5.67 14.53 -16.65
C LYS A 210 6.02 15.10 -15.29
N ASN A 211 7.32 15.25 -15.04
CA ASN A 211 7.82 15.91 -13.83
C ASN A 211 7.21 17.31 -13.60
N GLU A 212 7.04 18.09 -14.66
CA GLU A 212 6.58 19.49 -14.63
C GLU A 212 5.16 19.67 -14.08
N VAL A 213 4.30 18.65 -14.27
CA VAL A 213 2.89 18.67 -13.86
C VAL A 213 2.73 18.11 -12.43
N ALA A 214 3.72 17.37 -11.96
CA ALA A 214 3.56 16.53 -10.79
C ALA A 214 3.49 17.33 -9.48
N GLU A 215 4.39 18.30 -9.29
CA GLU A 215 4.50 19.03 -8.01
C GLU A 215 3.24 19.83 -7.68
N GLN A 216 2.70 20.56 -8.66
CA GLN A 216 1.49 21.34 -8.46
C GLN A 216 0.28 20.43 -8.21
N SER A 217 0.19 19.33 -8.96
CA SER A 217 -0.95 18.41 -8.83
C SER A 217 -0.99 17.71 -7.47
N LEU A 218 0.18 17.35 -6.92
CA LEU A 218 0.29 16.77 -5.59
C LEU A 218 -0.07 17.76 -4.49
N LYS A 219 0.31 19.04 -4.66
CA LYS A 219 -0.01 20.10 -3.72
C LYS A 219 -1.50 20.42 -3.69
N ASP A 220 -2.13 20.48 -4.86
CA ASP A 220 -3.54 20.87 -4.99
C ASP A 220 -4.50 19.67 -4.86
N GLN A 221 -3.96 18.44 -4.86
CA GLN A 221 -4.72 17.19 -4.89
C GLN A 221 -5.73 17.13 -6.05
N LYS A 222 -5.34 17.75 -7.16
CA LYS A 222 -6.07 17.85 -8.42
C LYS A 222 -5.05 18.00 -9.53
N PHE A 223 -5.39 17.59 -10.74
CA PHE A 223 -4.60 17.90 -11.91
C PHE A 223 -4.72 19.38 -12.24
N THR A 224 -3.59 20.07 -12.26
CA THR A 224 -3.51 21.44 -12.77
C THR A 224 -2.77 21.40 -14.09
N VAL A 225 -3.43 21.80 -15.16
CA VAL A 225 -2.81 21.99 -16.47
C VAL A 225 -2.16 23.37 -16.47
N PRO A 226 -0.83 23.51 -16.64
CA PRO A 226 -0.22 24.81 -16.88
C PRO A 226 -0.77 25.43 -18.18
N ASP A 227 -1.14 26.72 -18.15
CA ASP A 227 -1.79 27.46 -19.25
C ASP A 227 -1.06 27.37 -20.61
N ASP A 228 0.25 27.11 -20.63
CA ASP A 228 1.10 27.03 -21.82
C ASP A 228 1.51 25.59 -22.23
N SER A 229 0.96 24.56 -21.57
CA SER A 229 1.27 23.16 -21.88
C SER A 229 0.11 22.45 -22.57
N SER A 230 0.38 21.74 -23.68
CA SER A 230 -0.56 20.73 -24.18
C SER A 230 -0.42 19.49 -23.31
N LEU A 231 -1.35 19.29 -22.38
CA LEU A 231 -1.44 18.04 -21.63
C LEU A 231 -2.21 17.04 -22.48
N THR A 232 -1.49 16.20 -23.21
CA THR A 232 -2.08 14.94 -23.69
C THR A 232 -2.35 14.09 -22.45
N ILE A 233 -3.62 13.87 -22.15
CA ILE A 233 -4.04 13.06 -21.01
C ILE A 233 -3.61 11.62 -21.27
N SER A 234 -2.73 11.12 -20.42
CA SER A 234 -2.28 9.74 -20.48
C SER A 234 -3.45 8.78 -20.22
N PRO A 235 -3.50 7.60 -20.86
CA PRO A 235 -4.52 6.59 -20.57
C PRO A 235 -4.58 6.26 -19.07
N ILE A 236 -5.78 6.08 -18.55
CA ILE A 236 -6.00 5.61 -17.17
C ILE A 236 -6.06 4.09 -17.17
N LYS A 237 -5.34 3.46 -16.23
CA LYS A 237 -5.41 2.01 -16.00
C LYS A 237 -5.70 1.73 -14.54
N LEU A 238 -6.42 0.64 -14.27
CA LEU A 238 -6.70 0.18 -12.91
C LEU A 238 -5.75 -0.93 -12.45
N SER A 239 -5.03 -1.55 -13.39
CA SER A 239 -4.01 -2.54 -13.08
C SER A 239 -2.61 -1.95 -13.14
N PHE A 240 -1.87 -2.15 -12.05
CA PHE A 240 -0.51 -1.69 -11.87
C PHE A 240 0.45 -2.29 -12.90
N LEU A 241 0.43 -3.62 -13.10
CA LEU A 241 1.36 -4.27 -14.03
C LEU A 241 1.06 -3.91 -15.49
N SER A 242 -0.20 -3.76 -15.86
CA SER A 242 -0.57 -3.21 -17.17
C SER A 242 -0.03 -1.78 -17.35
N MET A 243 -0.12 -0.95 -16.31
CA MET A 243 0.48 0.39 -16.33
C MET A 243 2.00 0.32 -16.47
N MET A 244 2.67 -0.51 -15.67
CA MET A 244 4.14 -0.62 -15.68
C MET A 244 4.68 -1.08 -17.03
N ASN A 245 4.00 -2.01 -17.69
CA ASN A 245 4.37 -2.43 -19.03
C ASN A 245 4.11 -1.34 -20.07
N SER A 246 3.04 -0.55 -19.94
CA SER A 246 2.75 0.54 -20.88
C SER A 246 3.69 1.74 -20.76
N CYS A 247 4.26 1.99 -19.58
CA CYS A 247 5.20 3.07 -19.32
C CYS A 247 6.66 2.61 -19.18
N ASN A 248 6.94 1.34 -19.52
CA ASN A 248 8.26 0.72 -19.40
C ASN A 248 8.90 0.97 -18.02
N TRP A 249 8.14 0.82 -16.93
CA TRP A 249 8.59 1.07 -15.55
C TRP A 249 9.19 2.47 -15.35
N LEU A 250 8.53 3.50 -15.91
CA LEU A 250 8.95 4.91 -15.86
C LEU A 250 10.37 5.13 -16.38
N ARG A 251 10.72 4.45 -17.48
CA ARG A 251 12.00 4.64 -18.18
C ARG A 251 11.90 5.64 -19.33
N GLU A 252 10.70 5.89 -19.83
CA GLU A 252 10.46 6.74 -20.99
C GLU A 252 10.43 8.22 -20.60
N GLU A 253 10.93 9.08 -21.50
CA GLU A 253 10.79 10.52 -21.37
C GLU A 253 9.30 10.91 -21.36
N ASN A 254 8.93 11.91 -20.55
CA ASN A 254 7.55 12.37 -20.35
C ASN A 254 6.61 11.41 -19.59
N GLN A 255 7.09 10.25 -19.13
CA GLN A 255 6.36 9.32 -18.27
C GLN A 255 7.19 9.01 -17.02
N GLU A 256 7.55 10.07 -16.30
CA GLU A 256 8.56 10.01 -15.25
C GLU A 256 7.94 9.81 -13.86
N ARG A 257 6.64 10.09 -13.74
CA ARG A 257 5.90 10.05 -12.48
C ARG A 257 4.70 9.14 -12.60
N LEU A 258 4.48 8.29 -11.60
CA LEU A 258 3.28 7.47 -11.50
C LEU A 258 2.41 7.97 -10.36
N PHE A 259 1.19 8.37 -10.69
CA PHE A 259 0.20 8.77 -9.70
C PHE A 259 -0.79 7.65 -9.44
N ALA A 260 -1.08 7.46 -8.15
CA ALA A 260 -2.17 6.65 -7.66
C ALA A 260 -3.29 7.59 -7.21
N ILE A 261 -4.46 7.47 -7.84
CA ILE A 261 -5.55 8.43 -7.74
C ILE A 261 -6.77 7.70 -7.17
N TRP A 262 -7.30 8.18 -6.05
CA TRP A 262 -8.53 7.64 -5.47
C TRP A 262 -9.73 8.46 -5.91
N ILE A 263 -10.70 7.78 -6.50
CA ILE A 263 -12.04 8.32 -6.74
C ILE A 263 -13.08 7.43 -6.07
N ARG A 264 -14.25 7.98 -5.76
CA ARG A 264 -15.36 7.18 -5.25
C ARG A 264 -15.83 6.16 -6.28
N LYS A 265 -16.22 4.96 -5.83
CA LYS A 265 -16.78 3.91 -6.69
C LYS A 265 -17.98 4.41 -7.50
N GLU A 266 -18.82 5.26 -6.90
CA GLU A 266 -19.95 5.88 -7.59
C GLU A 266 -19.51 6.82 -8.71
N ALA A 267 -18.43 7.59 -8.50
CA ALA A 267 -17.86 8.44 -9.56
C ALA A 267 -17.24 7.60 -10.69
N PHE A 268 -16.63 6.47 -10.35
CA PHE A 268 -16.14 5.54 -11.37
C PHE A 268 -17.28 4.91 -12.18
N ALA A 269 -18.42 4.61 -11.54
CA ALA A 269 -19.62 4.15 -12.25
C ALA A 269 -20.16 5.22 -13.22
N GLU A 270 -20.08 6.50 -12.88
CA GLU A 270 -20.40 7.61 -13.80
C GLU A 270 -19.49 7.57 -15.05
N ILE A 271 -18.18 7.35 -14.89
CA ILE A 271 -17.24 7.20 -16.02
C ILE A 271 -17.67 6.05 -16.93
N LEU A 272 -17.97 4.88 -16.36
CA LEU A 272 -18.34 3.70 -17.13
C LEU A 272 -19.68 3.86 -17.87
N ASN A 273 -20.64 4.60 -17.31
CA ASN A 273 -21.92 4.87 -17.96
C ASN A 273 -21.79 5.72 -19.22
N ASP A 274 -20.81 6.63 -19.25
CA ASP A 274 -20.51 7.49 -20.40
C ASP A 274 -19.54 6.83 -21.40
N ALA A 275 -19.01 5.65 -21.05
CA ALA A 275 -17.95 5.01 -21.79
C ALA A 275 -18.46 4.15 -22.95
N VAL A 276 -17.72 4.20 -24.06
CA VAL A 276 -17.99 3.38 -25.24
C VAL A 276 -16.88 2.33 -25.39
N LEU A 277 -17.26 1.06 -25.46
CA LEU A 277 -16.32 -0.02 -25.75
C LEU A 277 -15.80 0.11 -27.19
N ILE A 278 -14.48 0.19 -27.35
CA ILE A 278 -13.85 0.24 -28.68
C ILE A 278 -13.81 -1.17 -29.27
N SER A 279 -14.23 -1.29 -30.53
CA SER A 279 -14.04 -2.51 -31.32
C SER A 279 -12.81 -2.40 -32.21
N GLU A 280 -12.23 -3.54 -32.61
CA GLU A 280 -11.00 -3.60 -33.45
C GLU A 280 -11.11 -2.85 -34.79
N ASN A 281 -12.32 -2.51 -35.25
CA ASN A 281 -12.57 -1.88 -36.54
C ASN A 281 -12.81 -0.36 -36.48
N GLU A 282 -12.74 0.26 -35.30
CA GLU A 282 -12.97 1.72 -35.18
C GLU A 282 -11.74 2.51 -35.60
N SER A 283 -11.96 3.61 -36.33
CA SER A 283 -10.87 4.51 -36.71
C SER A 283 -10.45 5.41 -35.55
N GLN A 284 -9.19 5.88 -35.58
CA GLN A 284 -8.65 6.79 -34.57
C GLN A 284 -9.49 8.08 -34.42
N GLU A 285 -9.98 8.62 -35.54
CA GLU A 285 -10.83 9.82 -35.54
C GLU A 285 -12.19 9.58 -34.85
N GLU A 286 -12.79 8.40 -35.03
CA GLU A 286 -14.03 8.02 -34.33
C GLU A 286 -13.81 7.85 -32.82
N ILE A 287 -12.65 7.30 -32.43
CA ILE A 287 -12.26 7.15 -31.02
C ILE A 287 -12.08 8.52 -30.36
N GLU A 288 -11.35 9.43 -31.00
CA GLU A 288 -11.10 10.79 -30.48
C GLU A 288 -12.38 11.64 -30.37
N SER A 289 -13.39 11.36 -31.20
CA SER A 289 -14.70 12.02 -31.10
C SER A 289 -15.52 11.61 -29.86
N LYS A 290 -15.19 10.47 -29.24
CA LYS A 290 -15.91 9.94 -28.07
C LYS A 290 -15.33 10.54 -26.79
N LYS A 291 -16.22 10.82 -25.83
CA LYS A 291 -15.83 11.45 -24.56
C LYS A 291 -15.03 10.51 -23.66
N VAL A 292 -15.49 9.27 -23.57
CA VAL A 292 -14.88 8.22 -22.76
C VAL A 292 -14.89 6.93 -23.57
N THR A 293 -13.75 6.26 -23.64
CA THR A 293 -13.63 4.98 -24.32
C THR A 293 -12.98 3.92 -23.44
N ILE A 294 -13.37 2.66 -23.64
CA ILE A 294 -12.83 1.50 -22.93
C ILE A 294 -12.20 0.54 -23.93
N GLN A 295 -11.02 0.04 -23.58
CA GLN A 295 -10.39 -1.09 -24.26
C GLN A 295 -10.09 -2.20 -23.24
N TRP A 296 -10.44 -3.44 -23.62
CA TRP A 296 -9.92 -4.63 -22.95
C TRP A 296 -8.58 -4.98 -23.58
N LEU A 297 -7.53 -5.00 -22.78
CA LEU A 297 -6.19 -5.36 -23.20
C LEU A 297 -5.68 -6.53 -22.35
N PRO A 298 -4.88 -7.44 -22.92
CA PRO A 298 -4.22 -8.47 -22.13
C PRO A 298 -3.43 -7.84 -20.98
N ASP A 299 -3.62 -8.35 -19.77
CA ASP A 299 -2.73 -8.02 -18.67
C ASP A 299 -1.35 -8.63 -18.91
N ASN A 300 -0.36 -8.20 -18.13
CA ASN A 300 1.02 -8.65 -18.30
C ASN A 300 1.63 -9.03 -16.96
N ASP A 301 2.56 -9.99 -16.97
CA ASP A 301 3.48 -10.15 -15.85
C ASP A 301 4.48 -8.98 -15.77
N PHE A 302 5.34 -9.01 -14.76
CA PHE A 302 6.36 -7.96 -14.58
C PHE A 302 7.44 -7.92 -15.68
N LEU A 303 7.52 -8.96 -16.52
CA LEU A 303 8.43 -9.05 -17.66
C LEU A 303 7.77 -8.68 -19.01
N GLY A 304 6.47 -8.42 -19.01
CA GLY A 304 5.70 -8.11 -20.22
C GLY A 304 5.15 -9.33 -20.96
N THR A 305 5.19 -10.52 -20.35
CA THR A 305 4.48 -11.68 -20.88
C THR A 305 2.98 -11.50 -20.70
N LYS A 306 2.23 -11.62 -21.80
CA LYS A 306 0.77 -11.52 -21.77
C LYS A 306 0.15 -12.64 -20.93
N LEU A 307 -0.78 -12.26 -20.07
CA LEU A 307 -1.62 -13.17 -19.30
C LEU A 307 -2.94 -13.45 -20.04
N GLU A 308 -3.65 -14.52 -19.66
CA GLU A 308 -4.96 -14.85 -20.24
C GLU A 308 -6.07 -13.88 -19.83
N ARG A 309 -5.93 -13.24 -18.66
CA ARG A 309 -6.88 -12.23 -18.18
C ARG A 309 -6.66 -10.91 -18.91
N GLU A 310 -7.75 -10.18 -19.11
CA GLU A 310 -7.74 -8.83 -19.66
C GLU A 310 -8.04 -7.81 -18.57
N VAL A 311 -7.53 -6.60 -18.77
CA VAL A 311 -7.73 -5.44 -17.90
C VAL A 311 -8.21 -4.27 -18.74
N ILE A 312 -8.90 -3.34 -18.08
CA ILE A 312 -9.41 -2.15 -18.75
C ILE A 312 -8.35 -1.06 -18.86
N GLN A 313 -8.32 -0.43 -20.03
CA GLN A 313 -7.77 0.90 -20.24
C GLN A 313 -8.92 1.86 -20.51
N LEU A 314 -8.83 3.05 -19.92
CA LEU A 314 -9.79 4.13 -20.08
C LEU A 314 -9.09 5.33 -20.71
N ASP A 315 -9.62 5.77 -21.84
CA ASP A 315 -9.17 6.97 -22.54
C ASP A 315 -10.29 8.02 -22.50
N LEU A 316 -9.96 9.21 -22.00
CA LEU A 316 -10.88 10.32 -21.81
C LEU A 316 -10.34 11.53 -22.56
N ASN A 317 -11.22 12.28 -23.22
CA ASN A 317 -10.87 13.60 -23.71
C ASN A 317 -10.79 14.62 -22.55
N ASP A 318 -10.27 15.81 -22.84
CA ASP A 318 -10.02 16.85 -21.83
C ASP A 318 -11.25 17.22 -21.01
N GLU A 319 -12.41 17.41 -21.66
CA GLU A 319 -13.67 17.77 -21.00
C GLU A 319 -14.14 16.64 -20.05
N ALA A 320 -14.07 15.39 -20.51
CA ALA A 320 -14.52 14.23 -19.74
C ALA A 320 -13.58 13.95 -18.57
N PHE A 321 -12.26 14.05 -18.76
CA PHE A 321 -11.29 13.86 -17.70
C PHE A 321 -11.46 14.90 -16.59
N GLU A 322 -11.61 16.18 -16.94
CA GLU A 322 -11.80 17.23 -15.95
C GLU A 322 -13.03 16.96 -15.09
N LYS A 323 -14.18 16.71 -15.73
CA LYS A 323 -15.47 16.56 -15.04
C LYS A 323 -15.64 15.23 -14.30
N LEU A 324 -15.20 14.13 -14.91
CA LEU A 324 -15.48 12.78 -14.41
C LEU A 324 -14.37 12.23 -13.52
N VAL A 325 -13.13 12.70 -13.71
CA VAL A 325 -11.97 12.28 -12.91
C VAL A 325 -11.52 13.43 -12.02
N ASN A 326 -11.01 14.52 -12.58
CA ASN A 326 -10.29 15.56 -11.83
C ASN A 326 -11.14 16.22 -10.73
N GLU A 327 -12.39 16.61 -11.04
CA GLU A 327 -13.33 17.16 -10.06
C GLU A 327 -13.76 16.16 -8.98
N LYS A 328 -13.58 14.85 -9.22
CA LYS A 328 -14.03 13.74 -8.37
C LYS A 328 -12.88 13.08 -7.61
N ILE A 329 -11.65 13.58 -7.73
CA ILE A 329 -10.48 13.11 -7.00
C ILE A 329 -10.67 13.33 -5.50
N GLU A 330 -10.41 12.28 -4.73
CA GLU A 330 -10.45 12.31 -3.28
C GLU A 330 -9.04 12.19 -2.67
N GLY A 331 -8.06 11.78 -3.48
CA GLY A 331 -6.64 11.83 -3.14
C GLY A 331 -5.75 11.49 -4.33
N ILE A 332 -4.55 12.08 -4.36
CA ILE A 332 -3.48 11.79 -5.30
C ILE A 332 -2.21 11.49 -4.50
N SER A 333 -1.54 10.40 -4.87
CA SER A 333 -0.24 10.05 -4.33
C SER A 333 0.76 9.80 -5.44
N ASP A 334 1.96 10.35 -5.25
CA ASP A 334 3.12 10.02 -6.05
C ASP A 334 3.75 8.73 -5.54
N ILE A 335 3.65 7.67 -6.34
CA ILE A 335 4.21 6.35 -6.00
C ILE A 335 5.46 6.03 -6.80
N THR A 336 6.11 7.05 -7.38
CA THR A 336 7.29 6.93 -8.24
C THR A 336 8.46 6.24 -7.54
N ASP A 337 8.75 6.60 -6.29
CA ASP A 337 9.85 5.98 -5.53
C ASP A 337 9.63 4.47 -5.33
N PHE A 338 8.37 4.06 -5.12
CA PHE A 338 8.02 2.65 -5.05
C PHE A 338 8.26 1.93 -6.39
N VAL A 339 7.87 2.54 -7.52
CA VAL A 339 8.13 1.97 -8.85
C VAL A 339 9.62 1.83 -9.12
N ILE A 340 10.42 2.84 -8.77
CA ILE A 340 11.88 2.81 -8.92
C ILE A 340 12.49 1.69 -8.07
N GLU A 341 12.02 1.51 -6.83
CA GLU A 341 12.42 0.41 -5.95
C GLU A 341 12.12 -0.95 -6.59
N GLN A 342 10.90 -1.17 -7.07
CA GLN A 342 10.50 -2.43 -7.69
C GLN A 342 11.26 -2.71 -8.99
N ARG A 343 11.48 -1.67 -9.81
CA ARG A 343 12.32 -1.75 -11.02
C ARG A 343 13.75 -2.17 -10.69
N ASN A 344 14.34 -1.63 -9.63
CA ASN A 344 15.68 -2.01 -9.21
C ASN A 344 15.74 -3.50 -8.80
N HIS A 345 14.71 -4.04 -8.16
CA HIS A 345 14.64 -5.48 -7.88
C HIS A 345 14.58 -6.31 -9.17
N ILE A 346 13.81 -5.87 -10.17
CA ILE A 346 13.72 -6.54 -11.48
C ILE A 346 15.08 -6.53 -12.18
N ASP A 347 15.74 -5.37 -12.26
CA ASP A 347 17.03 -5.20 -12.93
C ASP A 347 18.14 -6.06 -12.30
N ASN A 348 18.07 -6.25 -10.98
CA ASN A 348 19.04 -7.06 -10.23
C ASN A 348 18.64 -8.55 -10.14
N GLY A 349 17.51 -8.96 -10.72
CA GLY A 349 17.03 -10.36 -10.67
C GLY A 349 16.50 -10.79 -9.31
N GLU A 350 16.18 -9.85 -8.41
CA GLU A 350 15.70 -10.09 -7.05
C GLU A 350 14.18 -10.27 -7.00
N PHE A 351 13.62 -11.17 -7.81
CA PHE A 351 12.17 -11.28 -8.00
C PHE A 351 11.39 -11.68 -6.72
N ASP A 352 12.04 -12.36 -5.77
CA ASP A 352 11.44 -12.71 -4.46
C ASP A 352 11.19 -11.50 -3.54
N ARG A 353 11.76 -10.35 -3.91
CA ARG A 353 11.57 -9.05 -3.27
C ARG A 353 10.57 -8.15 -3.99
N LEU A 354 10.03 -8.60 -5.13
CA LEU A 354 9.07 -7.82 -5.90
C LEU A 354 7.72 -7.77 -5.17
N PHE A 355 7.32 -6.57 -4.79
CA PHE A 355 5.98 -6.24 -4.31
C PHE A 355 5.19 -5.53 -5.40
N ILE A 356 3.89 -5.80 -5.44
CA ILE A 356 2.94 -5.08 -6.28
C ILE A 356 1.73 -4.67 -5.45
N PRO A 357 0.96 -3.65 -5.88
CA PRO A 357 -0.37 -3.39 -5.35
C PRO A 357 -1.22 -4.65 -5.39
N LYS A 358 -1.85 -4.96 -4.25
CA LYS A 358 -2.82 -6.05 -4.17
C LYS A 358 -4.10 -5.60 -4.86
N GLU A 359 -4.40 -6.26 -5.97
CA GLU A 359 -5.55 -5.95 -6.82
C GLU A 359 -6.58 -7.08 -6.77
N GLY A 360 -7.84 -6.73 -7.03
CA GLY A 360 -8.94 -7.68 -7.03
C GLY A 360 -9.98 -7.30 -8.07
N ILE A 361 -10.96 -8.19 -8.24
CA ILE A 361 -12.12 -7.91 -9.09
C ILE A 361 -12.98 -6.84 -8.42
N ILE A 362 -13.17 -5.73 -9.12
CA ILE A 362 -14.09 -4.67 -8.72
C ILE A 362 -15.45 -4.98 -9.33
N GLN A 363 -16.46 -5.09 -8.47
CA GLN A 363 -17.85 -5.10 -8.88
C GLN A 363 -18.35 -3.67 -8.81
N ILE A 364 -18.74 -3.10 -9.96
CA ILE A 364 -19.29 -1.74 -10.09
C ILE A 364 -20.81 -1.81 -10.12
#